data_AF-A0A6G4A4L3-F1
#
_entry.id   AF-A0A6G4A4L3-F1
#
_cell.length_a   1.000
_cell.length_b   1.000
_cell.length_c   1.000
_cell.angle_alpha   90.00
_cell.angle_beta   90.00
_cell.angle_gamma   90.00
#
_symmetry.space_group_name_H-M   'P 1'
#
loop_
_entity.id
_entity.type
_entity.pdbx_description
1 polymer ?
#
loop_
_entity_poly.entity_id
_entity_poly.type
_entity_poly.pdbx_seq_one_letter_code
_entity_poly.pdbx_strand_id
1 'polypeptide(L)'
;MALITHVNVCNADHEIYCCLRNKIVKLDGQQKEQFCSGCKMFAGSMEGHEQSMMCIWEDLRVVSNPHYALDPLEEFIHNQIRQVPPEGPALFLYTS
;
A
#
# COMPACT_ATOMS: atom_id res chain seq x y z
N MET A 1 -5.03 -9.82 13.16
CA MET A 1 -3.92 -9.03 12.58
C MET A 1 -4.33 -7.57 12.58
N ALA A 2 -3.39 -6.64 12.78
CA ALA A 2 -3.71 -5.24 13.06
C ALA A 2 -3.88 -4.43 11.76
N LEU A 3 -4.88 -3.55 11.73
CA LEU A 3 -5.02 -2.55 10.67
C LEU A 3 -4.01 -1.43 10.89
N ILE A 4 -3.26 -1.08 9.85
CA ILE A 4 -2.24 -0.04 9.88
C ILE A 4 -2.70 1.14 9.03
N THR A 5 -2.52 2.35 9.53
CA THR A 5 -2.71 3.58 8.75
C THR A 5 -1.43 3.91 8.00
N HIS A 6 -1.54 3.99 6.67
CA HIS A 6 -0.49 4.31 5.72
C HIS A 6 -0.71 5.72 5.16
N VAL A 7 0.27 6.59 5.33
CA VAL A 7 0.38 7.86 4.63
C VAL A 7 1.10 7.60 3.31
N ASN A 8 0.34 7.63 2.21
CA ASN A 8 0.85 7.45 0.87
C ASN A 8 1.10 8.83 0.26
N VAL A 9 2.35 9.13 -0.07
CA VAL A 9 2.79 10.43 -0.60
C VAL A 9 2.97 10.31 -2.10
N CYS A 10 2.63 11.38 -2.83
CA CYS A 10 2.86 11.44 -4.26
C CYS A 10 4.33 11.66 -4.59
N ASN A 11 4.77 11.12 -5.72
CA ASN A 11 6.03 11.52 -6.35
C ASN A 11 5.89 12.88 -7.08
N ALA A 12 6.98 13.34 -7.71
CA ALA A 12 7.01 14.59 -8.49
C ALA A 12 6.01 14.60 -9.67
N ASP A 13 5.68 13.43 -10.22
CA ASP A 13 4.73 13.26 -11.32
C ASP A 13 3.27 13.22 -10.87
N HIS A 14 3.02 13.47 -9.58
CA HIS A 14 1.70 13.38 -8.92
C HIS A 14 1.13 11.96 -8.97
N GLU A 15 1.98 10.96 -8.92
CA GLU A 15 1.57 9.56 -8.84
C GLU A 15 1.65 9.05 -7.41
N ILE A 16 0.75 8.12 -7.08
CA ILE A 16 0.62 7.51 -5.76
C ILE A 16 0.40 6.01 -5.92
N TYR A 17 0.89 5.22 -4.96
CA TYR A 17 0.59 3.79 -4.92
C TYR A 17 -0.82 3.54 -4.36
N CYS A 18 -1.61 2.74 -5.07
CA CYS A 18 -2.93 2.30 -4.64
C CYS A 18 -2.87 0.82 -4.25
N CYS A 19 -2.83 0.53 -2.95
CA CYS A 19 -2.81 -0.84 -2.42
C CYS A 19 -4.00 -1.67 -2.90
N LEU A 20 -5.24 -1.16 -2.82
CA LEU A 20 -6.43 -1.90 -3.22
C LEU A 20 -6.39 -2.39 -4.68
N ARG A 21 -5.86 -1.56 -5.58
CA ARG A 21 -5.76 -1.86 -7.02
C ARG A 21 -4.39 -2.43 -7.40
N ASN A 22 -3.48 -2.55 -6.44
CA ASN A 22 -2.10 -2.95 -6.61
C ASN A 22 -1.40 -2.28 -7.81
N LYS A 23 -1.43 -0.94 -7.88
CA LYS A 23 -0.76 -0.19 -8.95
C LYS A 23 -0.48 1.26 -8.57
N ILE A 24 0.42 1.88 -9.31
CA ILE A 24 0.68 3.33 -9.28
C ILE A 24 -0.36 4.04 -10.14
N VAL A 25 -0.92 5.14 -9.64
CA VAL A 25 -1.95 5.94 -10.31
C VAL A 25 -1.66 7.42 -10.15
N LYS A 26 -2.11 8.24 -11.09
CA LYS A 26 -2.09 9.70 -10.93
C LYS A 26 -3.13 10.13 -9.89
N LEU A 27 -2.74 10.96 -8.94
CA LEU A 27 -3.62 11.50 -7.89
C LEU A 27 -4.27 12.81 -8.35
N ASP A 28 -5.17 12.72 -9.32
CA ASP A 28 -5.98 13.84 -9.78
C ASP A 28 -7.39 13.83 -9.17
N GLY A 29 -8.22 14.82 -9.53
CA GLY A 29 -9.60 14.91 -9.06
C GLY A 29 -10.43 13.68 -9.40
N GLN A 30 -10.20 13.06 -10.58
CA GLN A 30 -10.89 11.84 -10.96
C GLN A 30 -10.53 10.68 -10.01
N GLN A 31 -9.24 10.49 -9.71
CA GLN A 31 -8.79 9.47 -8.78
C GLN A 31 -9.35 9.70 -7.38
N LYS A 32 -9.39 10.96 -6.90
CA LYS A 32 -9.94 11.32 -5.58
C LYS A 32 -11.46 11.08 -5.51
N GLU A 33 -12.22 11.59 -6.47
CA GLU A 33 -13.68 11.64 -6.44
C GLU A 33 -14.34 10.32 -6.87
N GLN A 34 -13.77 9.59 -7.83
CA GLN A 34 -14.40 8.38 -8.37
C GLN A 34 -13.86 7.09 -7.77
N PHE A 35 -12.59 7.09 -7.36
CA PHE A 35 -11.92 5.88 -6.87
C PHE A 35 -11.66 5.91 -5.37
N CYS A 36 -11.04 6.98 -4.84
CA CYS A 36 -10.73 7.06 -3.41
C CYS A 36 -11.99 7.20 -2.55
N SER A 37 -12.97 8.01 -2.97
CA SER A 37 -14.22 8.23 -2.23
C SER A 37 -15.01 6.95 -1.91
N GLY A 38 -14.98 5.96 -2.81
CA GLY A 38 -15.62 4.66 -2.65
C GLY A 38 -14.70 3.54 -2.17
N CYS A 39 -13.42 3.85 -1.90
CA CYS A 39 -12.42 2.86 -1.53
C CYS A 39 -12.55 2.49 -0.05
N LYS A 40 -12.73 1.20 0.25
CA LYS A 40 -12.80 0.69 1.63
C LYS A 40 -11.54 0.94 2.48
N MET A 41 -10.40 1.19 1.83
CA MET A 41 -9.14 1.48 2.50
C MET A 41 -8.95 2.98 2.71
N PHE A 42 -9.72 3.85 2.05
CA PHE A 42 -9.51 5.29 2.15
C PHE A 42 -9.93 5.82 3.53
N ALA A 43 -9.03 6.56 4.18
CA ALA A 43 -9.20 7.10 5.52
C ALA A 43 -9.09 8.63 5.56
N GLY A 44 -9.04 9.29 4.40
CA GLY A 44 -8.97 10.74 4.26
C GLY A 44 -7.69 11.25 3.61
N SER A 45 -7.65 12.55 3.38
CA SER A 45 -6.43 13.29 3.02
C SER A 45 -5.76 13.83 4.28
N MET A 46 -4.45 14.02 4.24
CA MET A 46 -3.74 14.70 5.33
C MET A 46 -4.00 16.21 5.27
N GLU A 47 -4.38 16.80 6.40
CA GLU A 47 -4.61 18.25 6.47
C GLU A 47 -3.33 19.02 6.09
N GLY A 48 -3.47 19.98 5.18
CA GLY A 48 -2.35 20.78 4.67
C GLY A 48 -1.46 20.07 3.64
N HIS A 49 -1.76 18.83 3.24
CA HIS A 49 -0.96 18.09 2.28
C HIS A 49 -1.82 17.36 1.23
N GLU A 50 -2.23 18.07 0.19
CA GLU A 50 -3.09 17.52 -0.89
C GLU A 50 -2.42 16.44 -1.75
N GLN A 51 -1.10 16.30 -1.61
CA GLN A 51 -0.25 15.31 -2.27
C GLN A 51 -0.10 14.03 -1.45
N SER A 52 -0.89 13.83 -0.40
CA SER A 52 -0.90 12.56 0.34
C SER A 52 -2.31 12.07 0.66
N MET A 53 -2.42 10.75 0.79
CA MET A 53 -3.66 10.05 1.13
C MET A 53 -3.40 9.09 2.27
N MET A 54 -4.30 9.10 3.26
CA MET A 54 -4.31 8.13 4.33
C MET A 54 -5.15 6.93 3.90
N CYS A 55 -4.55 5.75 3.97
CA CYS A 55 -5.21 4.50 3.67
C CYS A 55 -5.00 3.51 4.82
N ILE A 56 -6.01 2.72 5.16
CA ILE A 56 -5.94 1.71 6.22
C ILE A 56 -6.06 0.33 5.59
N TRP A 57 -5.07 -0.53 5.80
CA TRP A 57 -5.13 -1.92 5.39
C TRP A 57 -4.34 -2.83 6.34
N GLU A 58 -4.53 -4.13 6.16
CA GLU A 58 -3.75 -5.15 6.83
C GLU A 58 -2.42 -5.33 6.10
N ASP A 59 -1.34 -4.80 6.66
CA ASP A 59 -0.01 -4.91 6.08
C ASP A 59 0.69 -6.16 6.61
N LEU A 60 0.97 -7.09 5.70
CA LEU A 60 1.62 -8.37 6.00
C LEU A 60 3.14 -8.31 5.91
N ARG A 61 3.68 -7.18 5.46
CA ARG A 61 5.11 -7.02 5.23
C ARG A 61 5.83 -6.80 6.56
N VAL A 62 7.00 -7.42 6.69
CA VAL A 62 7.93 -7.15 7.79
C VAL A 62 8.86 -6.01 7.37
N VAL A 63 8.41 -4.77 7.57
CA VAL A 63 9.17 -3.54 7.28
C VAL A 63 9.39 -2.73 8.56
N SER A 64 10.44 -1.90 8.59
CA SER A 64 10.79 -1.09 9.77
C SER A 64 9.76 0.01 10.07
N ASN A 65 9.14 0.58 9.04
CA ASN A 65 8.12 1.61 9.16
C ASN A 65 7.02 1.41 8.11
N PRO A 66 5.89 0.78 8.45
CA PRO A 66 4.79 0.61 7.50
C PRO A 66 3.94 1.89 7.35
N HIS A 67 4.09 2.90 8.21
CA HIS A 67 3.15 4.03 8.26
C HIS A 67 3.34 5.08 7.16
N TYR A 68 4.50 5.12 6.51
CA TYR A 68 4.81 6.14 5.51
C TYR A 68 5.34 5.50 4.23
N ALA A 69 4.61 5.70 3.14
CA ALA A 69 5.02 5.36 1.79
C ALA A 69 5.41 6.64 1.05
N LEU A 70 6.72 6.95 1.06
CA LEU A 70 7.26 8.20 0.51
C LEU A 70 7.51 8.14 -1.00
N ASP A 71 7.78 6.93 -1.53
CA ASP A 71 7.96 6.69 -2.95
C ASP A 71 6.95 5.62 -3.43
N PRO A 72 6.07 5.94 -4.39
CA PRO A 72 5.07 5.01 -4.92
C PRO A 72 5.67 3.74 -5.55
N LEU A 73 6.84 3.84 -6.18
CA LEU A 73 7.47 2.73 -6.88
C LEU A 73 8.12 1.77 -5.88
N GLU A 74 8.85 2.30 -4.91
CA GLU A 74 9.41 1.51 -3.81
C GLU A 74 8.31 0.77 -3.05
N GLU A 75 7.21 1.48 -2.73
CA GLU A 75 6.08 0.90 -2.03
C GLU A 75 5.40 -0.21 -2.86
N PHE A 76 5.21 0.02 -4.16
CA PHE A 76 4.68 -0.99 -5.08
C PHE A 76 5.57 -2.25 -5.10
N ILE A 77 6.88 -2.08 -5.23
CA ILE A 77 7.85 -3.19 -5.26
C ILE A 77 7.81 -3.97 -3.95
N HIS A 78 7.84 -3.29 -2.80
CA HIS A 78 7.75 -3.95 -1.49
C HIS A 78 6.46 -4.75 -1.31
N ASN A 79 5.35 -4.26 -1.85
CA ASN A 79 4.07 -4.97 -1.82
C ASN A 79 3.99 -6.19 -2.77
N GLN A 80 4.93 -6.35 -3.72
CA GLN A 80 4.98 -7.55 -4.58
C GLN A 80 5.77 -8.71 -3.95
N ILE A 81 6.56 -8.44 -2.90
CA ILE A 81 7.39 -9.45 -2.26
C ILE A 81 6.51 -10.38 -1.43
N ARG A 82 6.28 -11.59 -1.93
CA ARG A 82 5.63 -12.65 -1.15
C ARG A 82 6.56 -13.11 -0.05
N GLN A 83 6.27 -12.74 1.19
CA GLN A 83 6.92 -13.37 2.34
C GLN A 83 6.25 -14.72 2.58
N VAL A 84 6.98 -15.80 2.34
CA VAL A 84 6.57 -17.14 2.73
C VAL A 84 7.09 -17.35 4.16
N PRO A 85 6.22 -17.48 5.17
CA PRO A 85 6.69 -17.81 6.51
C PRO A 85 7.44 -19.14 6.46
N PRO A 86 8.62 -19.26 7.11
CA PRO A 86 9.36 -20.51 7.15
C PRO A 86 8.58 -21.65 7.84
N GLU A 87 7.48 -21.33 8.54
CA GLU A 87 6.67 -22.27 9.31
C GLU A 87 5.33 -22.66 8.63
N GLY A 88 5.19 -22.46 7.31
CA GLY A 88 4.06 -22.94 6.49
C GLY A 88 4.30 -24.32 5.86
N PRO A 89 3.24 -25.01 5.36
CA PRO A 89 3.23 -26.46 5.07
C PRO A 89 3.97 -26.86 3.78
N ALA A 90 5.20 -26.41 3.62
CA ALA A 90 6.09 -26.78 2.53
C ALA A 90 7.07 -27.91 2.93
N LEU A 91 6.75 -28.68 3.97
CA LEU A 91 7.30 -30.04 4.15
C LEU A 91 6.53 -31.03 3.26
N PHE A 92 6.49 -30.77 1.95
CA PHE A 92 6.26 -31.86 1.01
C PHE A 92 7.59 -32.60 0.85
N LEU A 93 7.64 -33.69 1.59
CA LEU A 93 8.61 -34.78 1.53
C LEU A 93 9.06 -35.03 0.08
N TYR A 94 10.24 -34.53 -0.29
CA TYR A 94 11.08 -35.20 -1.28
C TYR A 94 11.99 -36.14 -0.52
N THR A 95 11.45 -37.28 -0.10
CA THR A 95 12.27 -38.45 0.22
C THR A 95 12.25 -39.34 -1.01
N SER A 96 13.36 -39.34 -1.76
CA SER A 96 13.70 -40.40 -2.72
C SER A 96 14.19 -41.64 -1.98
#